data_AF-A0A524DKM0-F1
#
_entry.id   AF-A0A524DKM0-F1
#
_cell.length_a   1.000
_cell.length_b   1.000
_cell.length_c   1.000
_cell.angle_alpha   90.00
_cell.angle_beta   90.00
_cell.angle_gamma   90.00
#
_symmetry.space_group_name_H-M   'P 1'
#
loop_
_entity.id
_entity.type
_entity.pdbx_description
1 polymer ?
#
loop_
_entity_poly.entity_id
_entity_poly.type
_entity_poly.pdbx_seq_one_letter_code
_entity_poly.pdbx_strand_id
1 'polypeptide(L)'
;MIITFFLLFVEIWHLIIIPGLVAGIFNKKMKRGIYSGALGVTLVWLIYMTLAILTRNAYANLDQFAGLIFGELGYGWILFIMILLFGTLFGALGGAIGSGLVIFIDLKQMDRVDNTQPREER
;
A
#
# COMPACT_ATOMS: atom_id res chain seq x y z
N MET A 1 0.35 -11.45 -25.43
CA MET A 1 -0.72 -10.79 -24.68
C MET A 1 -0.73 -11.16 -23.19
N ILE A 2 -0.66 -12.44 -22.80
CA ILE A 2 -0.66 -12.86 -21.38
C ILE A 2 0.52 -12.25 -20.58
N ILE A 3 1.74 -12.31 -21.12
CA ILE A 3 2.93 -11.76 -20.45
C ILE A 3 2.82 -10.24 -20.23
N THR A 4 2.29 -9.52 -21.21
CA THR A 4 2.04 -8.06 -21.13
C THR A 4 1.00 -7.73 -20.06
N PHE A 5 -0.05 -8.54 -19.94
CA PHE A 5 -1.07 -8.37 -18.90
C PHE A 5 -0.48 -8.56 -17.49
N PHE A 6 0.37 -9.56 -17.29
CA PHE A 6 1.08 -9.76 -16.03
C PHE A 6 2.07 -8.63 -15.72
N LEU A 7 2.80 -8.12 -16.72
CA LEU A 7 3.71 -6.98 -16.53
C LEU A 7 2.98 -5.67 -16.18
N LEU A 8 1.82 -5.41 -16.80
CA LEU A 8 0.98 -4.25 -16.48
C LEU A 8 0.32 -4.38 -15.10
N PHE A 9 -0.08 -5.60 -14.73
CA PHE A 9 -0.57 -5.90 -13.39
C PHE A 9 0.52 -5.54 -12.36
N VAL A 10 1.74 -6.03 -12.59
CA VAL A 10 2.92 -5.80 -11.73
C VAL A 10 3.23 -4.30 -11.53
N GLU A 11 3.14 -3.46 -12.57
CA GLU A 11 3.40 -2.01 -12.45
C GLU A 11 2.46 -1.30 -11.47
N ILE A 12 1.16 -1.64 -11.49
CA ILE A 12 0.18 -1.01 -10.59
C ILE A 12 0.37 -1.46 -9.14
N TRP A 13 0.74 -2.72 -8.90
CA TRP A 13 1.00 -3.22 -7.54
C TRP A 13 2.23 -2.58 -6.89
N HIS A 14 3.24 -2.21 -7.69
CA HIS A 14 4.40 -1.48 -7.16
C HIS A 14 4.01 -0.13 -6.54
N LEU A 15 3.02 0.57 -7.12
CA LEU A 15 2.51 1.84 -6.59
C LEU A 15 1.74 1.70 -5.28
N ILE A 16 1.39 0.46 -4.89
CA ILE A 16 0.68 0.16 -3.66
C ILE A 16 1.65 -0.34 -2.59
N ILE A 17 2.46 -1.35 -2.96
CA ILE A 17 3.29 -2.08 -2.01
C ILE A 17 4.51 -1.24 -1.63
N ILE A 18 5.21 -0.63 -2.59
CA ILE A 18 6.47 0.08 -2.30
C ILE A 18 6.21 1.29 -1.40
N PRO A 19 5.26 2.20 -1.68
CA PRO A 19 5.05 3.37 -0.82
C PRO A 19 4.57 2.98 0.58
N GLY A 20 3.69 1.97 0.67
CA GLY A 20 3.21 1.47 1.96
C GLY A 20 4.33 0.88 2.81
N LEU A 21 5.20 0.07 2.21
CA LEU A 21 6.32 -0.58 2.88
C LEU A 21 7.40 0.42 3.28
N VAL A 22 7.73 1.35 2.38
CA VAL A 22 8.68 2.45 2.65
C VAL A 22 8.18 3.34 3.79
N ALA A 23 6.91 3.75 3.78
CA ALA A 23 6.31 4.52 4.87
C ALA A 23 6.36 3.75 6.21
N GLY A 24 6.17 2.43 6.17
CA GLY A 24 6.27 1.54 7.32
C GLY A 24 7.68 1.47 7.92
N ILE A 25 8.72 1.40 7.10
CA ILE A 25 10.12 1.26 7.54
C ILE A 25 10.55 2.44 8.43
N PHE A 26 10.06 3.66 8.17
CA PHE A 26 10.43 4.82 8.99
C PHE A 26 9.79 4.82 10.38
N ASN A 27 8.93 3.85 10.71
CA ASN A 27 8.17 3.81 11.95
C ASN A 27 8.57 2.65 12.87
N LYS A 28 9.14 2.98 14.03
CA LYS A 28 9.51 2.01 15.09
C LYS A 28 8.33 1.39 15.84
N LYS A 29 7.10 1.88 15.61
CA LYS A 29 5.88 1.36 16.23
C LYS A 29 4.94 0.89 15.13
N MET A 30 4.49 -0.36 15.22
CA MET A 30 3.62 -0.98 14.22
C MET A 30 2.34 -0.18 13.96
N LYS A 31 1.69 0.36 15.01
CA LYS A 31 0.51 1.23 14.87
C LYS A 31 0.81 2.47 14.00
N ARG A 32 1.95 3.13 14.20
CA ARG A 32 2.34 4.31 13.40
C ARG A 32 2.70 3.92 11.97
N GLY A 33 3.34 2.75 11.79
CA GLY A 33 3.59 2.17 10.48
C GLY A 33 2.30 1.99 9.67
N ILE A 34 1.27 1.37 10.27
CA ILE A 34 -0.05 1.20 9.66
C ILE A 34 -0.65 2.54 9.20
N TYR A 35 -0.75 3.53 10.09
CA TYR A 35 -1.35 4.83 9.73
C TYR A 35 -0.54 5.56 8.65
N SER A 36 0.79 5.52 8.74
CA SER A 36 1.66 6.17 7.74
C SER A 36 1.57 5.51 6.37
N GLY A 37 1.50 4.17 6.31
CA GLY A 37 1.35 3.43 5.07
C GLY A 37 -0.02 3.65 4.45
N ALA A 38 -1.08 3.64 5.27
CA ALA A 38 -2.43 3.98 4.83
C ALA A 38 -2.46 5.37 4.19
N LEU A 39 -2.05 6.41 4.94
CA LEU A 39 -2.05 7.78 4.43
C LEU A 39 -1.18 7.97 3.20
N GLY A 40 0.02 7.38 3.19
CA GLY A 40 0.96 7.49 2.07
C GLY A 40 0.37 6.92 0.78
N VAL A 41 -0.17 5.70 0.83
CA VAL A 41 -0.77 5.07 -0.35
C VAL A 41 -2.06 5.75 -0.75
N THR A 42 -2.93 6.13 0.20
CA THR A 42 -4.17 6.87 -0.11
C THR A 42 -3.87 8.17 -0.86
N LEU A 43 -2.87 8.95 -0.42
CA LEU A 43 -2.50 10.21 -1.08
C LEU A 43 -1.96 9.97 -2.48
N VAL A 44 -1.05 9.01 -2.66
CA VAL A 44 -0.50 8.67 -3.98
C VAL A 44 -1.62 8.21 -4.93
N TRP A 45 -2.54 7.37 -4.45
CA TRP A 45 -3.67 6.88 -5.24
C TRP A 45 -4.67 7.99 -5.58
N LEU A 46 -4.97 8.86 -4.63
CA LEU A 46 -5.84 10.01 -4.88
C LEU A 46 -5.28 10.86 -6.01
N ILE A 47 -3.99 11.23 -5.93
CA ILE A 47 -3.31 12.02 -6.96
C ILE A 47 -3.31 11.26 -8.30
N TYR A 48 -2.92 9.98 -8.30
CA TYR A 48 -2.87 9.17 -9.52
C TYR A 48 -4.23 9.08 -10.21
N MET A 49 -5.28 8.78 -9.45
CA MET A 49 -6.63 8.64 -9.98
C MET A 49 -7.19 9.97 -10.48
N THR A 50 -6.97 11.06 -9.74
CA THR A 50 -7.36 12.40 -10.20
C THR A 50 -6.66 12.76 -11.51
N LEU A 51 -5.34 12.52 -11.62
CA LEU A 51 -4.60 12.75 -12.86
C LEU A 51 -5.12 11.86 -14.00
N ALA A 52 -5.42 10.58 -13.74
CA ALA A 52 -5.96 9.67 -14.74
C ALA A 52 -7.35 10.12 -15.24
N ILE A 53 -8.19 10.65 -14.36
CA ILE A 53 -9.49 11.22 -14.73
C ILE A 53 -9.29 12.45 -15.63
N LEU A 54 -8.39 13.37 -15.26
CA LEU A 54 -8.17 14.62 -15.99
C LEU A 54 -7.45 14.43 -17.33
N THR A 55 -6.51 13.48 -17.43
CA THR A 55 -5.63 13.35 -18.61
C THR A 55 -6.04 12.23 -19.57
N ARG A 56 -6.73 11.19 -19.08
CA ARG A 56 -7.04 9.98 -19.86
C ARG A 56 -8.53 9.65 -19.87
N ASN A 57 -9.37 10.54 -19.34
CA ASN A 57 -10.81 10.33 -19.18
C ASN A 57 -11.15 8.99 -18.49
N ALA A 58 -10.33 8.60 -17.49
CA ALA A 58 -10.49 7.32 -16.81
C ALA A 58 -11.84 7.16 -16.10
N TYR A 59 -12.54 8.26 -15.81
CA TYR A 59 -13.87 8.24 -15.22
C TYR A 59 -14.89 7.55 -16.12
N ALA A 60 -14.82 7.73 -17.45
CA ALA A 60 -15.72 7.05 -18.38
C ALA A 60 -15.58 5.53 -18.29
N ASN A 61 -14.35 5.02 -18.11
CA ASN A 61 -14.12 3.58 -17.92
C ASN A 61 -14.69 3.10 -16.58
N LEU A 62 -14.50 3.86 -15.51
CA LEU A 62 -15.09 3.53 -14.21
C LEU A 62 -16.61 3.50 -14.29
N ASP A 63 -17.22 4.44 -15.00
CA ASP A 63 -18.66 4.50 -15.14
C ASP A 63 -19.23 3.37 -15.99
N GLN A 64 -18.53 2.96 -17.06
CA GLN A 64 -18.87 1.77 -17.83
C GLN A 64 -18.80 0.49 -17.00
N PHE A 65 -17.74 0.32 -16.21
CA PHE A 65 -17.62 -0.82 -15.29
C PHE A 65 -18.70 -0.80 -14.22
N ALA A 66 -19.04 0.38 -13.69
CA ALA A 66 -20.12 0.52 -12.74
C ALA A 66 -21.47 0.16 -13.38
N GLY A 67 -21.72 0.59 -14.61
CA GLY A 67 -22.91 0.21 -15.38
C GLY A 67 -23.05 -1.29 -15.61
N LEU A 68 -21.94 -2.00 -15.81
CA LEU A 68 -21.96 -3.47 -15.91
C LEU A 68 -22.34 -4.16 -14.59
N ILE A 69 -21.99 -3.58 -13.45
CA ILE A 69 -22.22 -4.17 -12.12
C ILE A 69 -23.59 -3.79 -11.57
N PHE A 70 -23.95 -2.51 -11.69
CA PHE A 70 -25.15 -1.91 -11.09
C PHE A 70 -26.31 -1.78 -12.08
N GLY A 71 -26.08 -2.03 -13.38
CA GLY A 71 -27.09 -1.99 -14.43
C GLY A 71 -27.42 -0.60 -14.97
N GLU A 72 -26.78 0.45 -14.45
CA GLU A 72 -27.04 1.85 -14.82
C GLU A 72 -25.74 2.67 -14.81
N LEU A 73 -25.63 3.65 -15.71
CA LEU A 73 -24.50 4.58 -15.77
C LEU A 73 -24.66 5.71 -14.73
N GLY A 74 -23.56 6.35 -14.33
CA GLY A 74 -23.52 7.39 -13.29
C GLY A 74 -23.02 6.93 -11.93
N TYR A 75 -22.69 5.64 -11.76
CA TYR A 75 -22.16 5.06 -10.52
C TYR A 75 -20.63 4.88 -10.50
N GLY A 76 -19.90 5.42 -11.49
CA GLY A 76 -18.43 5.34 -11.53
C GLY A 76 -17.71 5.88 -10.29
N TRP A 77 -18.35 6.81 -9.56
CA TRP A 77 -17.84 7.33 -8.29
C TRP A 77 -17.79 6.28 -7.17
N ILE A 78 -18.68 5.27 -7.17
CA ILE A 78 -18.65 4.17 -6.19
C ILE A 78 -17.38 3.35 -6.38
N LEU A 79 -17.08 2.98 -7.62
CA LEU A 79 -15.86 2.24 -7.94
C LEU A 79 -14.61 3.05 -7.60
N PHE A 80 -14.62 4.37 -7.85
CA PHE A 80 -13.54 5.26 -7.42
C PHE A 80 -13.31 5.20 -5.90
N ILE A 81 -14.37 5.28 -5.09
CA ILE A 81 -14.27 5.19 -3.63
C ILE A 81 -13.77 3.81 -3.20
N MET A 82 -14.27 2.73 -3.82
CA MET A 82 -13.82 1.37 -3.51
C MET A 82 -12.33 1.19 -3.81
N ILE A 83 -11.87 1.70 -4.95
CA ILE A 83 -10.46 1.76 -5.35
C ILE A 83 -9.66 2.47 -4.25
N LEU A 84 -10.04 3.69 -3.85
CA LEU A 84 -9.35 4.40 -2.76
C LEU A 84 -9.35 3.63 -1.44
N LEU A 85 -10.45 2.97 -1.09
CA LEU A 85 -10.55 2.15 0.12
C LEU A 85 -9.56 0.98 0.08
N PHE A 86 -9.50 0.24 -1.03
CA PHE A 86 -8.54 -0.83 -1.21
C PHE A 86 -7.09 -0.31 -1.17
N GLY A 87 -6.80 0.81 -1.85
CA GLY A 87 -5.48 1.45 -1.77
C GLY A 87 -5.10 1.77 -0.32
N THR A 88 -6.03 2.31 0.46
CA THR A 88 -5.83 2.61 1.89
C THR A 88 -5.54 1.35 2.71
N LEU A 89 -6.31 0.28 2.50
CA LEU A 89 -6.12 -1.01 3.20
C LEU A 89 -4.78 -1.65 2.86
N PHE A 90 -4.40 -1.65 1.59
CA PHE A 90 -3.10 -2.17 1.18
C PHE A 90 -1.95 -1.28 1.66
N GLY A 91 -2.14 0.03 1.74
CA GLY A 91 -1.20 0.94 2.39
C GLY A 91 -1.02 0.63 3.86
N ALA A 92 -2.12 0.42 4.60
CA ALA A 92 -2.09 -0.02 5.99
C ALA A 92 -1.31 -1.33 6.17
N LEU A 93 -1.55 -2.30 5.29
CA LEU A 93 -0.86 -3.59 5.29
C LEU A 93 0.64 -3.43 5.00
N GLY A 94 1.00 -2.67 3.96
CA GLY A 94 2.39 -2.36 3.63
C GLY A 94 3.11 -1.66 4.79
N GLY A 95 2.43 -0.71 5.43
CA GLY A 95 2.93 0.00 6.61
C GLY A 95 3.17 -0.91 7.81
N ALA A 96 2.25 -1.86 8.06
CA ALA A 96 2.42 -2.89 9.08
C ALA A 96 3.64 -3.77 8.80
N ILE A 97 3.78 -4.25 7.56
CA ILE A 97 4.90 -5.11 7.14
C ILE A 97 6.23 -4.35 7.27
N GLY A 98 6.31 -3.12 6.76
CA GLY A 98 7.53 -2.31 6.81
C GLY A 98 7.99 -2.03 8.24
N SER A 99 7.07 -1.64 9.12
CA SER A 99 7.39 -1.39 10.54
C SER A 99 7.69 -2.68 11.31
N GLY A 100 6.99 -3.77 11.00
CA GLY A 100 7.25 -5.09 11.58
C GLY A 100 8.64 -5.62 11.24
N LEU A 101 9.10 -5.43 10.00
CA LEU A 101 10.46 -5.81 9.58
C LEU A 101 11.53 -5.08 10.39
N VAL A 102 11.37 -3.77 10.62
CA VAL A 102 12.33 -2.99 11.41
C VAL A 102 12.37 -3.47 12.85
N ILE A 103 11.20 -3.67 13.47
CA ILE A 103 11.11 -4.18 14.84
C ILE A 103 11.77 -5.57 14.95
N PHE A 104 11.55 -6.44 13.96
CA PHE A 104 12.15 -7.77 13.95
C PHE A 104 13.68 -7.73 13.82
N ILE A 105 14.22 -6.83 12.98
CA ILE A 105 15.66 -6.63 12.84
C ILE A 105 16.26 -6.10 14.15
N ASP A 106 15.62 -5.11 14.78
CA ASP A 106 16.07 -4.53 16.05
C ASP A 106 16.12 -5.60 17.16
N LEU A 107 15.06 -6.41 17.29
CA LEU A 107 15.01 -7.51 18.27
C LEU A 107 16.13 -8.55 18.03
N LYS A 108 16.34 -8.93 16.77
CA LYS A 108 17.38 -9.89 16.39
C LYS A 108 18.80 -9.35 16.64
N GLN A 109 19.00 -8.05 16.54
CA GLN A 109 20.28 -7.41 16.88
C GLN A 109 20.53 -7.42 18.39
N MET A 110 19.51 -7.11 19.20
CA MET A 110 19.62 -7.14 20.67
C MET A 110 19.99 -8.54 21.19
N ASP A 111 19.30 -9.58 20.70
CA ASP A 111 19.58 -10.98 21.07
C ASP A 111 21.00 -11.41 20.69
N ARG A 112 21.52 -10.91 19.55
CA ARG A 112 22.91 -11.18 19.15
C ARG A 112 23.93 -10.54 20.09
N VAL A 113 23.68 -9.31 20.54
CA VAL A 113 24.60 -8.58 21.44
C VAL A 113 24.67 -9.28 22.80
N ASP A 114 23.53 -9.68 23.37
CA ASP A 114 23.45 -10.38 24.66
C ASP A 114 24.23 -11.72 24.63
N ASN A 115 24.07 -12.50 23.56
CA ASN A 115 24.78 -13.78 23.41
C ASN A 115 26.30 -13.67 23.16
N THR A 116 26.81 -12.48 22.84
CA THR A 116 28.26 -12.24 22.64
C THR A 116 28.97 -11.63 23.85
N GLN A 117 28.24 -11.21 24.88
CA GLN A 117 28.84 -10.77 26.14
C GLN A 117 29.32 -12.02 26.93
N PRO A 118 30.58 -12.08 27.41
CA PRO A 118 31.03 -13.17 28.26
C PRO A 118 30.15 -13.23 29.51
N ARG A 119 29.73 -14.43 29.92
CA ARG A 119 29.10 -14.69 31.22
C ARG A 119 30.14 -14.56 32.34
N GLU A 120 30.80 -13.42 32.45
CA GLU A 120 31.61 -13.08 33.61
C GLU A 120 30.80 -12.06 34.41
N GLU A 121 30.59 -12.32 35.71
CA GLU A 121 29.74 -11.56 36.65
C GLU A 121 28.27 -11.99 36.75
N ARG A 122 28.04 -13.26 37.09
CA ARG A 122 26.96 -13.65 38.01
C ARG A 122 27.49 -14.58 39.09
#